data_AF-A0A2V7ZDV0-F1
#
_entry.id   AF-A0A2V7ZDV0-F1
#
_cell.length_a   1.000
_cell.length_b   1.000
_cell.length_c   1.000
_cell.angle_alpha   90.00
_cell.angle_beta   90.00
_cell.angle_gamma   90.00
#
_symmetry.space_group_name_H-M   'P 1'
#
loop_
_entity.id
_entity.type
_entity.pdbx_description
1 polymer ?
#
loop_
_entity_poly.entity_id
_entity_poly.type
_entity_poly.pdbx_seq_one_letter_code
_entity_poly.pdbx_strand_id
1 'polypeptide(L)'
;MPNTTTYNFGDIVLVPFPFTDQSASKKRPAVIVSSAAYHRSRPDVIVMAITSQILRPAGAVGEVLIADWRGAGLPKASLIKPVLATIEHGLILR
;
A
#
# COMPACT_ATOMS: atom_id res chain seq x y z
N MET A 1 0.76 -8.99 23.42
CA MET A 1 -0.64 -8.64 23.12
C MET A 1 -0.79 -8.70 21.60
N PRO A 2 -1.76 -9.43 21.02
CA PRO A 2 -1.97 -9.33 19.58
C PRO A 2 -2.42 -7.90 19.27
N ASN A 3 -1.77 -7.25 18.30
CA ASN A 3 -2.22 -5.95 17.80
C ASN A 3 -3.65 -6.12 17.26
N THR A 4 -4.60 -5.41 17.87
CA THR A 4 -6.03 -5.46 17.53
C THR A 4 -6.39 -4.64 16.27
N THR A 5 -5.38 -4.12 15.55
CA THR A 5 -5.61 -3.38 14.31
C THR A 5 -6.12 -4.33 13.24
N THR A 6 -7.39 -4.17 12.88
CA THR A 6 -7.99 -4.90 11.77
C THR A 6 -7.64 -4.17 10.48
N TYR A 7 -6.99 -4.86 9.55
CA TYR A 7 -6.69 -4.36 8.22
C TYR A 7 -7.77 -4.82 7.23
N ASN A 8 -8.21 -3.93 6.35
CA ASN A 8 -9.20 -4.22 5.33
C ASN A 8 -8.67 -3.96 3.93
N PHE A 9 -9.27 -4.61 2.93
CA PHE A 9 -9.03 -4.28 1.54
C PHE A 9 -9.35 -2.79 1.29
N GLY A 10 -8.43 -2.09 0.62
CA GLY A 10 -8.57 -0.67 0.30
C GLY A 10 -8.00 0.27 1.36
N ASP A 11 -7.65 -0.22 2.56
CA ASP A 11 -7.00 0.61 3.57
C ASP A 11 -5.65 1.13 3.05
N ILE A 12 -5.38 2.41 3.30
CA ILE A 12 -4.07 3.01 3.04
C ILE A 12 -3.25 2.97 4.32
N VAL A 13 -2.10 2.31 4.24
CA VAL A 13 -1.17 2.13 5.35
C VAL A 13 0.21 2.65 5.02
N LEU A 14 0.97 3.03 6.03
CA LEU A 14 2.38 3.40 5.90
C LEU A 14 3.28 2.20 6.24
N VAL A 15 4.07 1.74 5.28
CA VAL A 15 4.93 0.55 5.41
C VAL A 15 6.36 0.81 4.94
N PRO A 16 7.36 0.05 5.43
CA PRO A 16 8.68 -0.02 4.79
C PRO A 16 8.58 -0.78 3.47
N PHE A 17 8.16 -0.09 2.40
CA PHE A 17 7.93 -0.71 1.10
C PHE A 17 9.27 -1.07 0.43
N PRO A 18 9.50 -2.33 0.03
CA PRO A 18 10.76 -2.75 -0.57
C PRO A 18 10.94 -2.19 -1.98
N PHE A 19 12.19 -1.93 -2.36
CA PHE A 19 12.52 -1.72 -3.76
C PHE A 19 12.42 -3.02 -4.55
N THR A 20 12.11 -2.90 -5.85
CA THR A 20 11.95 -4.06 -6.74
C THR A 20 13.26 -4.81 -6.97
N ASP A 21 14.40 -4.16 -6.75
CA ASP A 21 15.73 -4.78 -6.75
C ASP A 21 16.11 -5.37 -5.38
N GLN A 22 15.22 -5.29 -4.39
CA GLN A 22 15.38 -5.80 -3.02
C GLN A 22 16.56 -5.21 -2.24
N SER A 23 17.17 -4.13 -2.74
CA SER A 23 18.36 -3.52 -2.13
C SER A 23 18.09 -2.80 -0.81
N ALA A 24 16.88 -2.24 -0.66
CA ALA A 24 16.46 -1.49 0.51
C ALA A 24 14.93 -1.36 0.58
N SER A 25 14.44 -0.78 1.66
CA SER A 25 13.05 -0.35 1.81
C SER A 25 12.94 1.15 2.05
N LYS A 26 11.80 1.74 1.70
CA LYS A 26 11.47 3.13 2.04
C LYS A 26 10.08 3.21 2.64
N LYS A 27 9.91 4.06 3.66
CA LYS A 27 8.60 4.35 4.23
C LYS A 27 7.72 5.03 3.17
N ARG A 28 6.65 4.36 2.75
CA ARG A 28 5.73 4.84 1.70
C ARG A 28 4.31 4.42 2.02
N PRO A 29 3.30 5.24 1.65
CA PRO A 29 1.93 4.80 1.65
C PRO A 29 1.76 3.62 0.68
N ALA A 30 0.91 2.67 1.06
CA ALA A 30 0.54 1.53 0.25
C ALA A 30 -0.92 1.19 0.49
N VAL A 31 -1.61 0.68 -0.52
CA VAL A 31 -3.00 0.20 -0.38
C VAL A 31 -3.01 -1.30 -0.14
N ILE A 32 -3.82 -1.76 0.81
CA ILE A 32 -4.02 -3.19 1.07
C ILE A 32 -4.91 -3.78 -0.02
N VAL A 33 -4.44 -4.84 -0.67
CA VAL A 33 -5.16 -5.54 -1.75
C VAL A 33 -5.49 -7.00 -1.41
N SER A 34 -5.10 -7.44 -0.21
CA SER A 34 -5.47 -8.75 0.35
C SER A 34 -6.84 -8.71 1.00
N SER A 35 -7.53 -9.85 1.00
CA SER A 35 -8.89 -9.98 1.54
C SER A 35 -8.91 -10.27 3.03
N ALA A 36 -10.04 -10.00 3.69
CA ALA A 36 -10.22 -10.33 5.11
C ALA A 36 -10.03 -11.84 5.42
N ALA A 37 -10.30 -12.72 4.44
CA ALA A 37 -10.04 -14.15 4.59
C ALA A 37 -8.53 -14.45 4.66
N TYR A 38 -7.72 -13.72 3.89
CA TYR A 38 -6.26 -13.80 3.95
C TYR A 38 -5.76 -13.36 5.34
N HIS A 39 -6.20 -12.20 5.82
CA HIS A 39 -5.76 -11.62 7.11
C HIS A 39 -6.11 -12.50 8.32
N ARG A 40 -7.19 -13.29 8.25
CA ARG A 40 -7.54 -14.27 9.32
C ARG A 40 -6.62 -15.48 9.36
N SER A 41 -5.97 -15.80 8.24
CA SER A 41 -5.16 -17.02 8.08
C SER A 41 -3.66 -16.74 8.06
N ARG A 42 -3.24 -15.47 7.90
CA ARG A 42 -1.85 -15.07 7.75
C ARG A 42 -1.53 -13.84 8.61
N PRO A 43 -0.30 -13.74 9.14
CA PRO A 43 0.15 -12.59 9.92
C PRO A 43 0.61 -11.40 9.06
N ASP A 44 0.39 -11.46 7.74
CA ASP A 44 0.85 -10.49 6.76
C ASP A 44 -0.29 -9.98 5.87
N VAL A 45 -0.02 -8.88 5.18
CA VAL A 45 -0.89 -8.27 4.17
C VAL A 45 -0.18 -8.19 2.84
N ILE A 46 -0.93 -8.36 1.76
CA ILE A 46 -0.50 -8.00 0.40
C ILE A 46 -0.89 -6.56 0.14
N VAL A 47 0.07 -5.74 -0.30
CA VAL A 47 -0.08 -4.30 -0.56
C VAL A 47 0.44 -3.91 -1.93
N MET A 48 -0.06 -2.79 -2.46
CA MET A 48 0.44 -2.13 -3.66
C MET A 48 0.98 -0.73 -3.33
N ALA A 49 2.11 -0.34 -3.94
CA ALA A 49 2.74 0.95 -3.65
C ALA A 49 1.90 2.13 -4.14
N ILE A 50 1.85 3.21 -3.34
CA ILE A 50 1.30 4.50 -3.75
C ILE A 50 2.45 5.49 -4.00
N THR A 51 2.31 6.32 -5.03
CA THR A 51 3.27 7.37 -5.37
C THR A 51 2.58 8.68 -5.72
N SER A 52 3.17 9.80 -5.30
CA SER A 52 2.77 11.14 -5.75
C SER A 52 3.49 11.58 -7.03
N GLN A 53 4.39 10.74 -7.57
CA GLN A 53 5.09 10.99 -8.82
C GLN A 53 4.22 10.51 -9.98
N ILE A 54 3.28 11.35 -10.40
CA ILE A 54 2.40 11.09 -11.52
C ILE A 54 3.16 11.49 -12.80
N LEU A 55 3.73 10.50 -13.49
CA LEU A 55 4.33 10.71 -14.81
C LEU A 55 3.21 10.89 -15.85
N ARG A 56 3.50 11.68 -16.90
CA ARG A 56 2.55 11.91 -17.99
C ARG A 56 2.95 11.10 -19.24
N PRO A 57 2.00 10.46 -19.93
CA PRO A 57 0.58 10.39 -19.59
C PRO A 57 0.34 9.54 -18.33
N ALA A 58 -0.56 9.99 -17.47
CA ALA A 58 -0.94 9.23 -16.30
C ALA A 58 -1.76 8.01 -16.75
N GLY A 59 -1.56 6.86 -16.11
CA GLY A 59 -2.30 5.64 -16.45
C GLY A 59 -1.52 4.71 -17.38
N ALA A 60 -0.23 4.52 -17.12
CA ALA A 60 0.47 3.35 -17.68
C ALA A 60 -0.23 2.05 -17.23
N VAL A 61 0.07 0.94 -17.90
CA VAL A 61 -0.59 -0.35 -17.62
C VAL A 61 -0.52 -0.68 -16.13
N GLY A 62 -1.69 -0.86 -15.51
CA GLY A 62 -1.81 -1.21 -14.09
C GLY A 62 -1.65 -0.05 -13.11
N GLU A 63 -1.48 1.18 -13.59
CA GLU A 63 -1.55 2.39 -12.76
C GLU A 63 -3.00 2.83 -12.56
N VAL A 64 -3.34 3.21 -11.33
CA VAL A 64 -4.68 3.69 -10.98
C VAL A 64 -4.58 5.02 -10.28
N LEU A 65 -5.20 6.06 -10.85
CA LEU A 65 -5.29 7.37 -10.21
C LEU A 65 -6.21 7.30 -8.98
N ILE A 66 -5.76 7.88 -7.86
CA ILE A 66 -6.56 7.99 -6.65
C ILE A 66 -7.41 9.26 -6.77
N ALA A 67 -8.69 9.09 -7.09
CA ALA A 67 -9.62 10.19 -7.34
C ALA A 67 -9.78 11.11 -6.12
N ASP A 68 -10.14 10.54 -4.96
CA ASP A 68 -10.24 11.27 -3.70
C ASP A 68 -9.03 11.02 -2.80
N TRP A 69 -7.87 11.49 -3.25
CA TRP A 69 -6.63 11.35 -2.47
C TRP A 69 -6.69 12.08 -1.12
N ARG A 70 -7.51 13.13 -1.00
CA ARG A 70 -7.69 13.88 0.26
C ARG A 70 -8.51 13.06 1.27
N GLY A 71 -9.65 12.52 0.84
CA GLY A 71 -10.46 11.62 1.67
C GLY A 71 -9.71 10.34 2.03
N ALA A 72 -8.80 9.90 1.17
CA ALA A 72 -7.90 8.78 1.44
C ALA A 72 -6.71 9.11 2.37
N GLY A 73 -6.62 10.35 2.89
CA GLY A 73 -5.59 10.76 3.85
C GLY A 73 -4.20 10.97 3.25
N LEU A 74 -4.07 11.06 1.92
CA LEU A 74 -2.79 11.33 1.26
C LEU A 74 -2.52 12.84 1.24
N PRO A 75 -1.25 13.27 1.36
CA PRO A 75 -0.91 14.70 1.39
C PRO A 75 -0.93 15.35 0.01
N LYS A 76 -0.92 14.57 -1.07
CA LYS A 76 -0.83 15.03 -2.47
C LYS A 76 -1.57 14.07 -3.39
N ALA A 77 -1.96 14.57 -4.57
CA ALA A 77 -2.45 13.74 -5.66
C ALA A 77 -1.47 12.58 -5.93
N SER A 78 -2.00 11.37 -6.02
CA SER A 78 -1.21 10.14 -6.06
C SER A 78 -1.87 9.07 -6.95
N LEU A 79 -1.08 8.07 -7.32
CA LEU A 79 -1.55 6.88 -8.03
C LEU A 79 -1.05 5.61 -7.32
N ILE A 80 -1.76 4.50 -7.54
CA ILE A 80 -1.34 3.16 -7.17
C ILE A 80 -0.49 2.59 -8.31
N LYS A 81 0.68 2.06 -7.99
CA LYS A 81 1.57 1.37 -8.94
C LYS A 81 1.26 -0.14 -8.98
N PRO A 82 1.46 -0.81 -10.12
CA PRO A 82 1.36 -2.27 -10.25
C PRO A 82 2.57 -3.00 -9.63
N VAL A 83 3.00 -2.58 -8.42
CA VAL A 83 4.12 -3.17 -7.68
C VAL A 83 3.58 -3.67 -6.36
N LEU A 84 3.65 -4.99 -6.17
CA LEU A 84 3.14 -5.67 -4.99
C LEU A 84 4.27 -5.97 -4.00
N ALA A 85 3.91 -6.01 -2.72
CA ALA A 85 4.75 -6.56 -1.66
C ALA A 85 3.87 -7.25 -0.61
N THR A 86 4.45 -8.21 0.11
CA THR A 86 3.84 -8.82 1.31
C THR A 86 4.55 -8.25 2.54
N ILE A 87 3.79 -7.73 3.50
CA ILE A 87 4.30 -7.03 4.69
C ILE A 87 3.66 -7.64 5.94
N GLU A 88 4.47 -8.04 6.91
CA GLU A 88 3.98 -8.49 8.21
C GLU A 88 3.26 -7.36 8.96
N HIS A 89 2.20 -7.70 9.71
CA HIS A 89 1.40 -6.74 10.48
C HIS A 89 2.23 -5.86 11.42
N GLY A 90 3.32 -6.41 11.99
CA GLY A 90 4.21 -5.68 12.91
C GLY A 90 5.04 -4.57 12.24
N LEU A 91 5.14 -4.55 10.92
CA LEU A 91 5.88 -3.56 10.15
C LEU A 91 5.00 -2.38 9.67
N ILE A 92 3.68 -2.49 9.83
CA ILE A 92 2.75 -1.42 9.48
C ILE A 92 2.83 -0.33 10.55
N LEU A 93 3.18 0.88 10.13
CA LEU A 93 3.44 2.01 11.03
C LEU A 93 2.17 2.78 11.40
N ARG A 94 1.18 2.78 10.50
CA ARG A 94 -0.14 3.41 10.66
C ARG A 94 -1.06 3.03 9.52
#